data_AF-A0A920GLI4-F1
#
_entry.id   AF-A0A920GLI4-F1
#
_cell.length_a   1.000
_cell.length_b   1.000
_cell.length_c   1.000
_cell.angle_alpha   90.00
_cell.angle_beta   90.00
_cell.angle_gamma   90.00
#
_symmetry.space_group_name_H-M   'P 1'
#
loop_
_entity.id
_entity.type
_entity.pdbx_description
1 polymer ?
#
loop_
_entity_poly.entity_id
_entity_poly.type
_entity_poly.pdbx_seq_one_letter_code
_entity_poly.pdbx_strand_id
1 'polypeptide(L)'
;MQRVRIPGLFAKQNLFEPLNIKADWWRDDVETGQANGNYLTYCCLDSTARDLAKFGYMLLLGGIETSEGQSYASYVSTILAQQETYQNQFWAYCDSPPFSVSTGCENILIVTVGFDGQYILVDQKNDIVLVRTSLYVPILNASDDRKMRLNPLRLSASNWVASLPMAMPRPGTEFGILNFCYRSLTHSVIQLTFELVALLTQIESDVPSAASSSACLNQPMTLRQ
;
A
#
# COMPACT_ATOMS: atom_id res chain seq x y z
N MET A 1 29.11 3.00 2.93
CA MET A 1 28.68 1.59 3.16
C MET A 1 27.23 1.51 2.73
N GLN A 2 26.97 0.96 1.54
CA GLN A 2 25.63 0.94 0.95
C GLN A 2 24.81 -0.13 1.69
N ARG A 3 23.86 0.28 2.54
CA ARG A 3 22.95 -0.64 3.23
C ARG A 3 22.21 -1.41 2.15
N VAL A 4 22.42 -2.72 2.04
CA VAL A 4 21.55 -3.59 1.22
C VAL A 4 20.16 -3.51 1.87
N ARG A 5 19.28 -2.72 1.26
CA ARG A 5 17.93 -2.48 1.76
C ARG A 5 17.02 -3.63 1.36
N ILE A 6 16.77 -4.53 2.30
CA ILE A 6 15.76 -5.57 2.13
C ILE A 6 14.38 -4.88 2.09
N PRO A 7 13.62 -4.96 0.97
CA PRO A 7 12.40 -4.18 0.79
C PRO A 7 11.37 -4.36 1.90
N GLY A 8 11.13 -5.61 2.33
CA GLY A 8 10.17 -5.89 3.40
C GLY A 8 10.56 -5.28 4.74
N LEU A 9 11.85 -5.28 5.08
CA LEU A 9 12.36 -4.67 6.31
C LEU A 9 12.28 -3.14 6.24
N PHE A 10 12.62 -2.57 5.09
CA PHE A 10 12.53 -1.13 4.89
C PHE A 10 11.09 -0.64 5.00
N ALA A 11 10.13 -1.31 4.34
CA ALA A 11 8.70 -0.98 4.43
C ALA A 11 8.19 -1.08 5.88
N LYS A 12 8.64 -2.10 6.61
CA LYS A 12 8.29 -2.27 8.02
C LYS A 12 8.75 -1.07 8.85
N GLN A 13 10.01 -0.68 8.74
CA GLN A 13 10.60 0.40 9.55
C GLN A 13 10.11 1.79 9.17
N ASN A 14 9.94 2.07 7.88
CA ASN A 14 9.73 3.43 7.38
C ASN A 14 8.27 3.72 7.00
N LEU A 15 7.36 2.75 7.17
CA LEU A 15 5.94 2.92 6.86
C LEU A 15 5.05 2.15 7.82
N PHE A 16 5.28 0.84 8.01
CA PHE A 16 4.33 0.04 8.77
C PHE A 16 4.40 0.30 10.28
N GLU A 17 5.59 0.29 10.88
CA GLU A 17 5.75 0.57 12.31
C GLU A 17 5.30 2.00 12.66
N PRO A 18 5.70 3.05 11.91
CA PRO A 18 5.24 4.42 12.20
C PRO A 18 3.73 4.62 12.08
N LEU A 19 3.09 3.91 11.15
CA LEU A 19 1.62 3.93 10.99
C LEU A 19 0.91 2.87 11.83
N ASN A 20 1.65 2.08 12.63
CA ASN A 20 1.13 0.96 13.38
C ASN A 20 0.31 -0.03 12.51
N ILE A 21 0.77 -0.30 11.29
CA ILE A 21 0.21 -1.26 10.34
C ILE A 21 0.82 -2.63 10.63
N LYS A 22 -0.03 -3.65 10.76
CA LYS A 22 0.41 -5.05 10.82
C LYS A 22 0.31 -5.65 9.43
N ALA A 23 1.42 -6.11 8.89
CA ALA A 23 1.43 -6.73 7.58
C ALA A 23 2.51 -7.80 7.42
N ASP A 24 2.20 -8.84 6.66
CA ASP A 24 3.09 -9.95 6.35
C ASP A 24 3.35 -10.03 4.85
N TRP A 25 4.61 -10.14 4.45
CA TRP A 25 4.99 -10.22 3.05
C TRP A 25 5.05 -11.65 2.54
N TRP A 26 4.58 -11.86 1.32
CA TRP A 26 4.90 -13.06 0.56
C TRP A 26 6.29 -12.99 -0.08
N ARG A 27 6.90 -14.16 -0.23
CA ARG A 27 8.17 -14.39 -0.92
C ARG A 27 8.00 -15.44 -2.01
N ASP A 28 8.87 -15.48 -3.01
CA ASP A 28 8.94 -16.58 -3.98
C ASP A 28 9.57 -17.87 -3.40
N ASP A 29 9.46 -18.99 -4.12
CA ASP A 29 9.96 -20.31 -3.67
C ASP A 29 11.47 -20.53 -3.87
N VAL A 30 12.29 -19.48 -3.92
CA VAL A 30 13.75 -19.68 -4.02
C VAL A 30 14.37 -19.74 -2.63
N GLU A 31 15.33 -20.65 -2.45
CA GLU A 31 16.09 -20.74 -1.19
C GLU A 31 17.16 -19.63 -1.09
N THR A 32 17.58 -19.12 -2.25
CA THR A 32 18.51 -18.00 -2.38
C THR A 32 17.73 -16.70 -2.51
N GLY A 33 17.96 -15.71 -1.64
CA GLY A 33 17.28 -14.43 -1.75
C GLY A 33 17.47 -13.57 -0.51
N GLN A 34 16.74 -12.45 -0.46
CA GLN A 34 16.85 -11.46 0.62
C GLN A 34 16.40 -12.01 1.98
N ALA A 35 15.49 -12.98 2.02
CA ALA A 35 14.94 -13.54 3.26
C ALA A 35 14.45 -14.99 3.09
N ASN A 36 15.32 -15.88 2.57
CA ASN A 36 14.95 -17.22 2.12
C ASN A 36 13.81 -17.17 1.07
N GLY A 37 14.10 -16.44 0.00
CA GLY A 37 13.14 -15.95 -0.99
C GLY A 37 13.31 -14.45 -1.23
N ASN A 38 12.77 -13.96 -2.34
CA ASN A 38 12.65 -12.54 -2.68
C ASN A 38 11.25 -12.04 -2.31
N TYR A 39 11.17 -10.84 -1.74
CA TYR A 39 9.90 -10.22 -1.41
C TYR A 39 9.07 -9.94 -2.66
N LEU A 40 7.82 -10.40 -2.69
CA LEU A 40 6.87 -10.14 -3.77
C LEU A 40 6.22 -8.76 -3.60
N THR A 41 7.04 -7.72 -3.70
CA THR A 41 6.63 -6.33 -3.41
C THR A 41 5.46 -5.88 -4.29
N TYR A 42 5.44 -6.32 -5.55
CA TYR A 42 4.45 -5.94 -6.56
C TYR A 42 3.02 -6.44 -6.32
N CYS A 43 2.72 -7.25 -5.30
CA CYS A 43 1.34 -7.76 -5.12
C CYS A 43 0.99 -8.15 -3.70
N CYS A 44 1.94 -8.71 -2.96
CA CYS A 44 1.56 -9.79 -2.06
C CYS A 44 1.92 -9.42 -0.62
N LEU A 45 1.08 -8.55 -0.08
CA LEU A 45 1.11 -8.08 1.30
C LEU A 45 -0.18 -8.50 2.01
N ASP A 46 -0.07 -9.26 3.09
CA ASP A 46 -1.21 -9.58 3.92
C ASP A 46 -1.40 -8.51 4.99
N SER A 47 -2.52 -7.82 5.01
CA SER A 47 -2.88 -6.87 6.06
C SER A 47 -4.39 -6.70 6.17
N THR A 48 -4.88 -6.15 7.28
CA THR A 48 -6.33 -5.94 7.48
C THR A 48 -6.82 -4.69 6.74
N ALA A 49 -8.10 -4.66 6.37
CA ALA A 49 -8.74 -3.44 5.83
C ALA A 49 -8.51 -2.21 6.72
N ARG A 50 -8.54 -2.41 8.05
CA ARG A 50 -8.32 -1.33 9.03
C ARG A 50 -6.89 -0.82 9.00
N ASP A 51 -5.90 -1.70 8.90
CA ASP A 51 -4.50 -1.29 8.81
C ASP A 51 -4.22 -0.57 7.50
N LEU A 52 -4.81 -1.03 6.40
CA LEU A 52 -4.68 -0.39 5.09
C LEU A 52 -5.42 0.94 5.03
N ALA A 53 -6.49 1.11 5.80
CA ALA A 53 -7.15 2.40 5.97
C ALA A 53 -6.24 3.43 6.66
N LYS A 54 -5.28 3.02 7.50
CA LYS A 54 -4.29 3.95 8.09
C LYS A 54 -3.38 4.55 7.03
N PHE A 55 -2.99 3.74 6.03
CA PHE A 55 -2.25 4.24 4.87
C PHE A 55 -3.08 5.24 4.06
N GLY A 56 -4.34 4.89 3.73
CA GLY A 56 -5.25 5.81 3.06
C GLY A 56 -5.52 7.10 3.84
N TYR A 57 -5.60 7.01 5.17
CA TYR A 57 -5.79 8.16 6.06
C TYR A 57 -4.56 9.07 6.10
N MET A 58 -3.34 8.52 6.06
CA MET A 58 -2.12 9.31 5.92
C MET A 58 -2.09 10.10 4.60
N LEU A 59 -2.55 9.49 3.50
CA LEU A 59 -2.73 10.19 2.22
C LEU A 59 -3.79 11.29 2.32
N LEU A 60 -4.93 10.99 2.97
CA LEU A 60 -6.03 11.95 3.14
C LEU A 60 -5.55 13.24 3.83
N LEU A 61 -4.76 13.10 4.89
CA LEU A 61 -4.21 14.23 5.66
C LEU A 61 -3.13 15.04 4.93
N GLY A 62 -2.72 14.65 3.71
CA GLY A 62 -1.60 15.28 3.02
C GLY A 62 -0.23 14.87 3.60
N GLY A 63 -0.17 13.73 4.29
CA GLY A 63 0.98 13.27 5.05
C GLY A 63 0.80 13.45 6.56
N ILE A 64 1.65 12.77 7.33
CA ILE A 64 1.73 12.93 8.79
C ILE A 64 3.18 13.14 9.21
N GLU A 65 3.38 13.58 10.44
CA GLU A 65 4.68 13.53 11.09
C GLU A 65 4.64 12.54 12.25
N THR A 66 5.65 11.67 12.30
CA THR A 66 5.78 10.70 13.38
C THR A 66 6.39 11.37 14.61
N SER A 67 6.23 10.75 15.78
CA SER A 67 6.90 11.21 17.01
C SER A 67 8.43 11.20 16.92
N GLU A 68 8.98 10.48 15.94
CA GLU A 68 10.40 10.34 15.67
C GLU A 68 10.90 11.37 14.62
N GLY A 69 10.03 12.28 14.17
CA GLY A 69 10.37 13.37 13.25
C GLY A 69 10.37 12.98 11.77
N GLN A 70 9.88 11.80 11.40
CA GLN A 70 9.71 11.41 10.00
C GLN A 70 8.44 12.07 9.44
N SER A 71 8.60 12.83 8.36
CA SER A 71 7.49 13.49 7.67
C SER A 71 7.16 12.78 6.35
N TYR A 72 5.86 12.63 6.06
CA TYR A 72 5.38 12.07 4.79
C TYR A 72 4.82 13.14 3.83
N ALA A 73 4.84 14.41 4.22
CA ALA A 73 4.16 15.47 3.46
C ALA A 73 4.70 15.66 2.03
N SER A 74 6.03 15.65 1.87
CA SER A 74 6.70 15.71 0.56
C SER A 74 6.32 14.54 -0.35
N TYR A 75 6.27 13.35 0.21
CA TYR A 75 5.86 12.14 -0.49
C TYR A 75 4.40 12.22 -0.94
N VAL A 76 3.48 12.55 -0.02
CA VAL A 76 2.04 12.64 -0.34
C VAL A 76 1.77 13.75 -1.35
N SER A 77 2.41 14.92 -1.20
CA SER A 77 2.26 16.01 -2.17
C SER A 77 2.70 15.63 -3.59
N THR A 78 3.70 14.76 -3.74
CA THR A 78 4.11 14.24 -5.06
C THR A 78 3.01 13.40 -5.71
N ILE A 79 2.31 12.57 -4.93
CA ILE A 79 1.21 11.73 -5.43
C ILE A 79 0.01 12.59 -5.82
N LEU A 80 -0.33 13.56 -4.97
CA LEU A 80 -1.48 14.45 -5.18
C LEU A 80 -1.27 15.41 -6.35
N ALA A 81 -0.02 15.75 -6.67
CA ALA A 81 0.34 16.60 -7.79
C ALA A 81 0.39 15.87 -9.15
N GLN A 82 0.11 14.56 -9.19
CA GLN A 82 0.18 13.81 -10.45
C GLN A 82 -0.84 14.32 -11.46
N GLN A 83 -0.39 14.43 -12.72
CA GLN A 83 -1.23 14.90 -13.83
C GLN A 83 -1.64 13.76 -14.78
N GLU A 84 -1.06 12.58 -14.58
CA GLU A 84 -1.32 11.38 -15.36
C GLU A 84 -2.29 10.45 -14.61
N THR A 85 -2.99 9.60 -15.36
CA THR A 85 -3.92 8.62 -14.77
C THR A 85 -3.20 7.56 -13.94
N TYR A 86 -1.90 7.32 -14.20
CA TYR A 86 -1.07 6.42 -13.40
C TYR A 86 0.33 6.99 -13.22
N GLN A 87 0.70 7.30 -11.98
CA GLN A 87 2.05 7.74 -11.61
C GLN A 87 2.37 7.29 -10.18
N ASN A 88 3.64 7.04 -9.89
CA ASN A 88 4.11 6.70 -8.54
C ASN A 88 3.37 5.51 -7.89
N GLN A 89 2.82 4.61 -8.71
CA GLN A 89 2.01 3.45 -8.31
C GLN A 89 0.59 3.77 -7.81
N PHE A 90 0.09 4.95 -8.13
CA PHE A 90 -1.28 5.35 -7.85
C PHE A 90 -2.02 5.55 -9.16
N TRP A 91 -3.27 5.12 -9.18
CA TRP A 91 -4.23 5.59 -10.15
C TRP A 91 -4.82 6.91 -9.66
N ALA A 92 -5.04 7.83 -10.58
CA ALA A 92 -5.76 9.05 -10.31
C ALA A 92 -6.90 9.22 -11.30
N TYR A 93 -8.06 9.59 -10.76
CA TYR A 93 -9.28 9.77 -11.53
C TYR A 93 -9.98 11.04 -11.11
N CYS A 94 -10.64 11.69 -12.06
CA CYS A 94 -11.58 12.75 -11.71
C CYS A 94 -12.89 12.14 -11.20
N ASP A 95 -13.58 12.81 -10.27
CA ASP A 95 -14.90 12.38 -9.80
C ASP A 95 -16.04 12.62 -10.82
N SER A 96 -15.75 13.37 -11.89
CA SER A 96 -16.66 13.65 -13.00
C SER A 96 -16.15 13.10 -14.35
N PRO A 97 -17.05 12.82 -15.32
CA PRO A 97 -16.66 12.44 -16.69
C PRO A 97 -15.66 13.44 -17.29
N PRO A 98 -14.61 12.99 -18.01
CA PRO A 98 -14.39 11.64 -18.53
C PRO A 98 -13.72 10.65 -17.55
N PHE A 99 -13.66 10.96 -16.25
CA PHE A 99 -13.01 10.13 -15.23
C PHE A 99 -11.52 9.91 -15.51
N SER A 100 -10.83 10.94 -15.99
CA SER A 100 -9.38 10.97 -16.15
C SER A 100 -8.84 12.28 -15.57
N VAL A 101 -7.64 12.25 -14.99
CA VAL A 101 -7.00 13.48 -14.53
C VAL A 101 -6.79 14.43 -15.71
N SER A 102 -7.13 15.70 -15.49
CA SER A 102 -6.90 16.79 -16.43
C SER A 102 -6.80 18.10 -15.66
N THR A 103 -6.32 19.16 -16.30
CA THR A 103 -6.17 20.48 -15.70
C THR A 103 -7.49 21.10 -15.19
N GLY A 104 -8.64 20.61 -15.66
CA GLY A 104 -9.96 21.06 -15.21
C GLY A 104 -10.60 20.20 -14.13
N CYS A 105 -9.90 19.18 -13.61
CA CYS A 105 -10.44 18.30 -12.60
C CYS A 105 -10.42 18.98 -11.21
N GLU A 106 -11.59 19.27 -10.66
CA GLU A 106 -11.69 19.90 -9.34
C GLU A 106 -11.48 18.93 -8.17
N ASN A 107 -11.67 17.63 -8.38
CA ASN A 107 -11.54 16.61 -7.35
C ASN A 107 -10.86 15.36 -7.90
N ILE A 108 -9.66 15.09 -7.39
CA ILE A 108 -8.85 13.95 -7.80
C ILE A 108 -8.99 12.84 -6.76
N LEU A 109 -9.49 11.70 -7.22
CA LEU A 109 -9.56 10.46 -6.46
C LEU A 109 -8.25 9.71 -6.63
N ILE A 110 -7.52 9.50 -5.54
CA ILE A 110 -6.32 8.66 -5.53
C ILE A 110 -6.74 7.23 -5.22
N VAL A 111 -6.38 6.30 -6.09
CA VAL A 111 -6.78 4.90 -6.00
C VAL A 111 -5.57 4.00 -6.11
N THR A 112 -5.45 3.04 -5.21
CA THR A 112 -4.60 1.88 -5.40
C THR A 112 -5.49 0.68 -5.69
N VAL A 113 -5.11 -0.09 -6.72
CA VAL A 113 -5.93 -1.19 -7.25
C VAL A 113 -5.16 -2.49 -7.03
N GLY A 114 -5.82 -3.43 -6.39
CA GLY A 114 -5.42 -4.82 -6.32
C GLY A 114 -6.30 -5.69 -7.20
N PHE A 115 -5.84 -6.92 -7.45
CA PHE A 115 -6.60 -7.87 -8.26
C PHE A 115 -7.96 -8.18 -7.64
N ASP A 116 -8.93 -8.65 -8.42
CA ASP A 116 -10.22 -9.15 -7.91
C ASP A 116 -11.07 -8.15 -7.07
N GLY A 117 -10.87 -6.85 -7.26
CA GLY A 117 -11.74 -5.83 -6.65
C GLY A 117 -11.26 -5.34 -5.29
N GLN A 118 -9.94 -5.30 -5.10
CA GLN A 118 -9.30 -4.77 -3.91
C GLN A 118 -8.90 -3.31 -4.15
N TYR A 119 -9.28 -2.40 -3.27
CA TYR A 119 -9.06 -0.97 -3.48
C TYR A 119 -8.74 -0.25 -2.17
N ILE A 120 -7.84 0.74 -2.25
CA ILE A 120 -7.83 1.88 -1.33
C ILE A 120 -8.13 3.10 -2.19
N LEU A 121 -9.20 3.81 -1.88
CA LEU A 121 -9.57 5.07 -2.52
C LEU A 121 -9.50 6.18 -1.48
N VAL A 122 -8.90 7.30 -1.87
CA VAL A 122 -8.77 8.51 -1.06
C VAL A 122 -9.36 9.67 -1.85
N ASP A 123 -10.32 10.34 -1.23
CA ASP A 123 -10.96 11.56 -1.73
C ASP A 123 -10.74 12.66 -0.68
N GLN A 124 -9.80 13.55 -0.97
CA GLN A 124 -9.45 14.65 -0.06
C GLN A 124 -10.52 15.74 -0.02
N LYS A 125 -11.26 15.96 -1.11
CA LYS A 125 -12.30 17.01 -1.15
C LYS A 125 -13.46 16.68 -0.22
N ASN A 126 -13.78 15.38 -0.11
CA ASN A 126 -14.92 14.89 0.66
C ASN A 126 -14.54 14.21 1.99
N ASP A 127 -13.26 14.21 2.38
CA ASP A 127 -12.76 13.56 3.60
C ASP A 127 -13.05 12.04 3.67
N ILE A 128 -12.92 11.33 2.55
CA ILE A 128 -13.27 9.91 2.45
C ILE A 128 -12.02 9.04 2.22
N VAL A 129 -11.90 7.99 3.05
CA VAL A 129 -11.05 6.84 2.77
C VAL A 129 -11.94 5.61 2.65
N LEU A 130 -11.94 5.00 1.47
CA LEU A 130 -12.62 3.74 1.21
C LEU A 130 -11.59 2.64 1.07
N VAL A 131 -11.74 1.59 1.89
CA VAL A 131 -10.95 0.38 1.75
C VAL A 131 -11.89 -0.77 1.45
N ARG A 132 -11.64 -1.44 0.32
CA ARG A 132 -12.34 -2.65 -0.07
C ARG A 132 -11.33 -3.78 -0.23
N THR A 133 -11.66 -4.89 0.38
CA THR A 133 -10.95 -6.16 0.23
C THR A 133 -11.88 -7.14 -0.46
N SER A 134 -11.37 -7.90 -1.42
CA SER A 134 -12.11 -8.95 -2.12
C SER A 134 -12.08 -10.25 -1.31
N LEU A 135 -12.54 -11.36 -1.88
CA LEU A 135 -12.44 -12.69 -1.27
C LEU A 135 -11.00 -13.22 -1.38
N TYR A 136 -10.12 -12.69 -0.55
CA TYR A 136 -8.73 -13.13 -0.41
C TYR A 136 -8.59 -14.15 0.72
N VAL A 137 -7.83 -15.22 0.47
CA VAL A 137 -7.39 -16.18 1.49
C VAL A 137 -5.92 -16.57 1.22
N PRO A 138 -5.03 -16.49 2.22
CA PRO A 138 -3.71 -17.09 2.11
C PRO A 138 -3.83 -18.60 2.26
N ILE A 139 -3.50 -19.37 1.23
CA ILE A 139 -3.43 -20.83 1.33
C ILE A 139 -2.04 -21.22 1.81
N LEU A 140 -1.98 -21.89 2.97
CA LEU A 140 -0.75 -22.20 3.69
C LEU A 140 -0.69 -23.70 4.04
N ASN A 141 -0.83 -24.58 3.04
CA ASN A 141 -0.90 -26.03 3.30
C ASN A 141 0.49 -26.65 3.55
N ALA A 142 1.54 -26.12 2.93
CA ALA A 142 2.90 -26.63 3.06
C ALA A 142 3.56 -26.23 4.38
N SER A 143 3.32 -24.99 4.83
CA SER A 143 3.82 -24.41 6.07
C SER A 143 3.10 -23.09 6.38
N ASP A 144 3.26 -22.57 7.59
CA ASP A 144 2.73 -21.24 7.99
C ASP A 144 3.49 -20.06 7.33
N ASP A 145 4.58 -20.34 6.60
CA ASP A 145 5.36 -19.32 5.92
C ASP A 145 4.67 -18.84 4.64
N ARG A 146 4.61 -17.51 4.47
CA ARG A 146 4.20 -16.87 3.21
C ARG A 146 5.30 -16.97 2.16
N LYS A 147 5.51 -18.18 1.67
CA LYS A 147 6.43 -18.54 0.58
C LYS A 147 5.60 -19.17 -0.53
N MET A 148 5.57 -18.53 -1.68
CA MET A 148 4.75 -18.92 -2.82
C MET A 148 5.28 -20.22 -3.41
N ARG A 149 4.55 -21.32 -3.22
CA ARG A 149 4.87 -22.66 -3.74
C ARG A 149 3.62 -23.30 -4.29
N LEU A 150 3.53 -23.50 -5.60
CA LEU A 150 2.37 -24.14 -6.21
C LEU A 150 2.78 -25.45 -6.91
N ASN A 151 2.31 -26.57 -6.37
CA ASN A 151 2.37 -27.87 -7.02
C ASN A 151 0.96 -28.30 -7.45
N PRO A 152 0.63 -28.19 -8.75
CA PRO A 152 -0.70 -28.53 -9.27
C PRO A 152 -1.14 -29.98 -8.99
N LEU A 153 -0.19 -30.89 -8.77
CA LEU A 153 -0.46 -32.31 -8.50
C LEU A 153 -0.52 -32.62 -7.00
N ARG A 154 -0.09 -31.70 -6.13
CA ARG A 154 -0.06 -31.86 -4.66
C ARG A 154 -0.35 -30.54 -3.95
N LEU A 155 -1.63 -30.14 -3.94
CA LEU A 155 -2.08 -28.91 -3.27
C LEU A 155 -1.81 -28.90 -1.76
N SER A 156 -1.73 -30.07 -1.12
CA SER A 156 -1.36 -30.18 0.30
C SER A 156 0.09 -29.79 0.59
N ALA A 157 0.94 -29.72 -0.43
CA ALA A 157 2.34 -29.28 -0.33
C ALA A 157 2.55 -27.91 -0.99
N SER A 158 1.49 -27.09 -1.05
CA SER A 158 1.48 -25.81 -1.74
C SER A 158 1.06 -24.66 -0.81
N ASN A 159 1.69 -23.51 -0.98
CA ASN A 159 1.33 -22.23 -0.38
C ASN A 159 1.11 -21.20 -1.49
N TRP A 160 -0.03 -20.53 -1.54
CA TRP A 160 -0.28 -19.50 -2.57
C TRP A 160 -1.31 -18.47 -2.13
N VAL A 161 -1.31 -17.35 -2.85
CA VAL A 161 -2.31 -16.31 -2.74
C VAL A 161 -3.54 -16.75 -3.53
N ALA A 162 -4.65 -16.99 -2.84
CA ALA A 162 -5.94 -17.23 -3.49
C ALA A 162 -6.80 -15.99 -3.35
N SER A 163 -7.22 -15.44 -4.48
CA SER A 163 -8.25 -14.41 -4.51
C SER A 163 -9.31 -14.81 -5.55
N LEU A 164 -10.58 -14.50 -5.25
CA LEU A 164 -11.67 -14.70 -6.18
C LEU A 164 -12.14 -13.37 -6.74
N PRO A 165 -12.50 -13.33 -8.03
CA PRO A 165 -12.81 -14.52 -8.84
C PRO A 165 -11.72 -15.05 -9.77
N MET A 166 -10.68 -14.29 -10.07
CA MET A 166 -9.74 -14.61 -11.15
C MET A 166 -8.44 -15.27 -10.66
N ALA A 167 -8.02 -15.06 -9.40
CA ALA A 167 -6.80 -15.65 -8.86
C ALA A 167 -6.99 -17.06 -8.27
N MET A 168 -8.09 -17.73 -8.63
CA MET A 168 -8.29 -19.17 -8.45
C MET A 168 -8.42 -19.84 -9.83
N PRO A 169 -7.94 -21.07 -10.01
CA PRO A 169 -7.98 -21.78 -11.29
C PRO A 169 -9.40 -22.28 -11.70
N ARG A 170 -10.46 -21.48 -11.51
CA ARG A 170 -11.86 -21.77 -11.86
C ARG A 170 -12.50 -20.57 -12.58
N PRO A 171 -13.54 -20.76 -13.42
CA PRO A 171 -13.91 -19.77 -14.43
C PRO A 171 -14.42 -18.47 -13.80
N GLY A 172 -13.87 -17.36 -14.32
CA GLY A 172 -13.96 -16.02 -13.76
C GLY A 172 -15.36 -15.43 -13.67
N THR A 173 -15.53 -14.52 -12.71
CA THR A 173 -16.65 -13.57 -12.70
C THR A 173 -16.06 -12.18 -12.91
N GLU A 174 -16.64 -11.37 -13.79
CA GLU A 174 -16.16 -10.01 -14.02
C GLU A 174 -16.70 -9.10 -12.90
N PHE A 175 -15.82 -8.43 -12.14
CA PHE A 175 -16.20 -7.36 -11.21
C PHE A 175 -15.67 -6.02 -11.71
N GLY A 176 -16.58 -5.08 -12.02
CA GLY A 176 -16.27 -3.71 -12.40
C GLY A 176 -16.60 -2.69 -11.30
N ILE A 177 -15.74 -1.69 -11.13
CA ILE A 177 -15.82 -0.67 -10.06
C ILE A 177 -17.10 0.19 -10.10
N LEU A 178 -17.66 0.44 -11.29
CA LEU A 178 -18.89 1.23 -11.47
C LEU A 178 -20.14 0.57 -10.87
N ASN A 179 -20.12 -0.75 -10.60
CA ASN A 179 -21.25 -1.49 -10.04
C ASN A 179 -21.24 -1.58 -8.50
N PHE A 180 -20.19 -1.10 -7.82
CA PHE A 180 -19.96 -1.37 -6.39
C PHE A 180 -20.64 -0.39 -5.42
N CYS A 181 -21.13 0.78 -5.84
CA CYS A 181 -21.77 1.76 -4.94
C CYS A 181 -23.03 1.25 -4.19
N TYR A 182 -23.40 -0.03 -4.28
CA TYR A 182 -24.68 -0.56 -3.78
C TYR A 182 -24.65 -1.73 -2.77
N ARG A 183 -23.53 -2.40 -2.46
CA ARG A 183 -23.60 -3.57 -1.52
C ARG A 183 -22.41 -3.75 -0.57
N SER A 184 -22.78 -4.08 0.68
CA SER A 184 -22.02 -4.00 1.93
C SER A 184 -20.79 -4.91 2.09
N LEU A 185 -19.92 -4.43 2.99
CA LEU A 185 -18.61 -4.90 3.41
C LEU A 185 -18.65 -6.11 4.36
N THR A 186 -17.76 -7.09 4.16
CA THR A 186 -17.20 -7.91 5.27
C THR A 186 -15.77 -8.33 4.98
N HIS A 187 -14.94 -8.21 6.03
CA HIS A 187 -13.54 -8.61 6.23
C HIS A 187 -12.84 -9.40 5.14
N SER A 188 -11.75 -8.86 4.60
CA SER A 188 -10.67 -9.59 3.96
C SER A 188 -9.39 -8.74 3.92
N VAL A 189 -8.32 -9.33 3.38
CA VAL A 189 -6.96 -8.80 3.26
C VAL A 189 -6.72 -8.32 1.82
N ILE A 190 -5.74 -7.43 1.60
CA ILE A 190 -5.51 -6.80 0.28
C ILE A 190 -4.24 -7.25 -0.43
N GLN A 191 -4.36 -7.81 -1.63
CA GLN A 191 -3.29 -7.94 -2.63
C GLN A 191 -3.13 -6.61 -3.38
N LEU A 192 -2.35 -5.68 -2.82
CA LEU A 192 -2.05 -4.40 -3.47
C LEU A 192 -0.81 -4.52 -4.34
N THR A 193 -0.92 -4.06 -5.58
CA THR A 193 0.26 -3.79 -6.39
C THR A 193 0.94 -2.52 -5.87
N PHE A 194 1.80 -2.66 -4.87
CA PHE A 194 2.75 -1.61 -4.49
C PHE A 194 4.09 -1.91 -5.17
N GLU A 195 4.49 -1.18 -6.21
CA GLU A 195 5.94 -1.01 -6.37
C GLU A 195 6.44 -0.05 -5.29
N LEU A 196 6.65 -0.58 -4.09
CA LEU A 196 7.34 0.12 -3.01
C LEU A 196 8.73 0.61 -3.44
N VAL A 197 9.33 0.07 -4.51
CA VAL A 197 10.68 0.46 -4.93
C VAL A 197 10.78 1.98 -5.22
N ALA A 198 9.74 2.62 -5.75
CA ALA A 198 9.69 4.08 -5.90
C ALA A 198 9.37 4.83 -4.58
N LEU A 199 8.52 4.22 -3.74
CA LEU A 199 8.16 4.69 -2.39
C LEU A 199 9.41 4.89 -1.51
N LEU A 200 10.33 3.92 -1.57
CA LEU A 200 11.46 3.83 -0.65
C LEU A 200 12.64 4.72 -1.05
N THR A 201 12.78 5.05 -2.34
CA THR A 201 13.82 5.99 -2.81
C THR A 201 13.51 7.44 -2.46
N GLN A 202 12.23 7.81 -2.36
CA GLN A 202 11.81 9.19 -2.13
C GLN A 202 11.69 9.51 -0.63
N ILE A 203 11.30 8.54 0.21
CA ILE A 203 11.43 8.68 1.67
C ILE A 203 12.91 8.86 2.08
N GLU A 204 13.83 8.22 1.37
CA GLU A 204 15.26 8.33 1.67
C GLU A 204 15.87 9.71 1.38
N SER A 205 15.37 10.45 0.37
CA SER A 205 15.84 11.82 0.12
C SER A 205 15.44 12.81 1.23
N ASP A 206 14.42 12.45 2.03
CA ASP A 206 13.85 13.32 3.07
C ASP A 206 14.30 12.93 4.49
N VAL A 207 15.08 11.85 4.66
CA VAL A 207 15.75 11.56 5.93
C VAL A 207 16.96 12.49 6.04
N PRO A 208 16.98 13.45 6.99
CA PRO A 208 18.14 14.30 7.17
C PRO A 208 19.35 13.42 7.52
N SER A 209 20.43 13.53 6.74
CA SER A 209 21.71 12.95 7.14
C SER A 209 22.01 13.43 8.56
N ALA A 210 22.24 12.50 9.49
CA ALA A 210 22.71 12.84 10.83
C ALA A 210 24.11 13.48 10.72
N ALA A 211 24.13 14.78 10.47
CA ALA A 211 25.31 15.63 10.44
C ALA A 211 24.96 16.97 11.07
N SER A 212 25.26 17.04 12.38
CA SER A 212 25.52 18.23 13.19
C SER A 212 24.66 19.48 12.98
N SER A 213 23.82 19.78 13.96
CA SER A 213 23.64 21.17 14.40
C SER A 213 23.25 21.23 15.88
N SER A 214 24.28 21.42 16.70
CA SER A 214 24.16 22.13 17.97
C SER A 214 23.78 23.58 17.68
N ALA A 215 22.49 23.92 17.64
CA ALA A 215 22.01 25.30 17.79
C ALA A 215 20.47 25.33 17.88
N CYS A 216 19.98 25.61 19.09
CA CYS A 216 18.85 26.49 19.44
C CYS A 216 18.04 25.91 20.60
N LEU A 217 18.59 26.15 21.79
CA LEU A 217 17.82 26.27 23.03
C LEU A 217 16.82 27.44 22.93
N ASN A 218 15.66 27.24 23.56
CA ASN A 218 14.68 28.24 24.04
C ASN A 218 13.78 28.94 23.01
N GLN A 219 12.54 28.45 22.84
CA GLN A 219 11.33 29.30 22.86
C GLN A 219 10.11 28.52 23.42
N PRO A 220 9.25 29.15 24.26
CA PRO A 220 8.09 28.50 24.86
C PRO A 220 6.89 28.44 23.90
N MET A 221 6.21 27.27 23.88
CA MET A 221 4.93 27.02 23.24
C MET A 221 3.85 27.99 23.75
N THR A 222 3.23 28.75 22.84
CA THR A 222 1.96 29.43 23.10
C THR A 222 0.86 28.78 22.26
N LEU A 223 -0.07 28.10 22.94
CA LEU A 223 -1.32 27.61 22.39
C LEU A 223 -2.26 28.81 22.19
N ARG A 224 -2.68 29.07 20.94
CA ARG A 224 -3.84 29.95 20.69
C ARG A 224 -5.11 29.11 20.70
N GLN A 225 -6.06 29.56 21.51
CA GLN A 225 -7.49 29.29 21.38
C GLN A 225 -8.03 30.01 20.14
#